data_AF-A0A2D9C5T9-F1
#
_entry.id   AF-A0A2D9C5T9-F1
#
_cell.length_a   1.000
_cell.length_b   1.000
_cell.length_c   1.000
_cell.angle_alpha   90.00
_cell.angle_beta   90.00
_cell.angle_gamma   90.00
#
_symmetry.space_group_name_H-M   'P 1'
#
loop_
_entity.id
_entity.type
_entity.pdbx_description
1 polymer ?
#
loop_
_entity_poly.entity_id
_entity_poly.type
_entity_poly.pdbx_seq_one_letter_code
_entity_poly.pdbx_strand_id
1 'polypeptide(L)' 'MYVLVLIMMFEGKIKVQSFDGLFMDVKSCNQLATEMEERLMSTRPTPESSAKTYCFQVPESA' A
#
# COMPACT_ATOMS: atom_id res chain seq x y z
N MET A 1 2.16 15.32 -5.37
CA MET A 1 2.99 14.24 -4.76
C MET A 1 2.08 13.15 -4.25
N TYR A 2 2.57 11.92 -4.17
CA TYR A 2 1.80 10.76 -3.74
C TYR A 2 2.53 10.01 -2.62
N VAL A 3 1.78 9.42 -1.70
CA VAL A 3 2.26 8.50 -0.66
C VAL A 3 1.63 7.15 -0.92
N LEU A 4 2.44 6.10 -0.83
CA LEU A 4 1.95 4.72 -0.87
C LEU A 4 1.51 4.28 0.54
N VAL A 5 0.27 3.85 0.68
CA VAL A 5 -0.30 3.32 1.92
C VAL A 5 -0.65 1.85 1.69
N LEU A 6 -0.28 1.02 2.67
CA LEU A 6 -0.53 -0.40 2.72
C LEU A 6 -1.52 -0.70 3.84
N ILE A 7 -2.53 -1.49 3.53
CA ILE A 7 -3.53 -1.99 4.48
C ILE A 7 -3.43 -3.51 4.49
N MET A 8 -3.02 -4.07 5.62
CA MET A 8 -2.89 -5.52 5.83
C MET A 8 -3.97 -6.00 6.79
N MET A 9 -4.61 -7.12 6.45
CA MET A 9 -5.64 -7.77 7.25
C MET A 9 -5.21 -9.19 7.59
N PHE A 10 -5.22 -9.53 8.88
CA PHE A 10 -4.85 -10.84 9.41
C PHE A 10 -5.67 -11.14 10.67
N GLU A 11 -6.40 -12.26 10.71
CA GLU A 11 -7.21 -12.69 11.87
C GLU A 11 -8.14 -11.59 12.43
N GLY A 12 -8.81 -10.84 11.54
CA GLY A 12 -9.69 -9.74 11.91
C GLY A 12 -8.97 -8.48 12.42
N LYS A 13 -7.65 -8.47 12.47
CA LYS A 13 -6.83 -7.29 12.78
C LYS A 13 -6.44 -6.57 11.50
N ILE A 14 -6.45 -5.25 11.57
CA ILE A 14 -6.04 -4.37 10.48
C ILE A 14 -4.77 -3.63 10.90
N LYS A 15 -3.76 -3.63 10.04
CA LYS A 15 -2.57 -2.80 10.16
C LYS A 15 -2.47 -1.88 8.95
N VAL A 16 -2.41 -0.58 9.20
CA VAL A 16 -2.18 0.45 8.18
C VAL A 16 -0.75 0.94 8.32
N GLN A 17 -0.03 1.02 7.20
CA GLN A 17 1.36 1.46 7.17
C GLN A 17 1.60 2.29 5.90
N SER A 18 2.27 3.44 6.04
CA SER A 18 2.78 4.18 4.89
C SER A 18 4.16 3.64 4.50
N PHE A 19 4.43 3.60 3.19
CA PHE A 19 5.79 3.47 2.70
C PHE A 19 6.57 4.74 3.03
N ASP A 20 7.82 4.58 3.46
CA ASP A 20 8.70 5.69 3.82
C ASP A 20 9.32 6.30 2.55
N GLY A 21 8.48 6.99 1.78
CA GLY A 21 8.86 7.59 0.50
C GLY A 21 7.73 8.41 -0.12
N LEU A 22 8.14 9.40 -0.92
CA LEU A 22 7.25 10.26 -1.70
C LEU A 22 7.44 9.99 -3.19
N PHE A 23 6.33 9.96 -3.91
CA PHE A 23 6.30 9.80 -5.37
C PHE A 23 5.89 11.11 -6.01
N MET A 24 6.59 11.53 -7.05
CA MET A 24 6.29 12.79 -7.74
C MET A 24 5.03 12.67 -8.60
N ASP A 25 4.79 11.49 -9.17
CA ASP A 25 3.66 11.18 -10.04
C ASP A 25 2.94 9.91 -9.58
N VAL A 26 1.68 9.77 -10.00
CA VAL A 26 0.84 8.63 -9.60
C VAL A 26 1.28 7.31 -10.22
N LYS A 27 1.94 7.35 -11.39
CA LYS A 27 2.32 6.15 -12.14
C LYS A 27 3.48 5.44 -11.45
N SER A 28 4.49 6.19 -11.01
CA SER A 28 5.60 5.64 -10.22
C SER A 28 5.12 5.07 -8.88
N CYS A 29 4.18 5.73 -8.21
CA CYS A 29 3.55 5.19 -7.00
C CYS A 29 2.80 3.87 -7.28
N ASN A 30 1.94 3.85 -8.30
CA ASN A 30 1.13 2.67 -8.63
C ASN A 30 2.00 1.49 -9.07
N GLN A 31 3.12 1.72 -9.74
CA GLN A 31 4.03 0.65 -10.12
C GLN A 31 4.56 -0.09 -8.88
N LEU A 32 5.06 0.65 -7.88
CA LEU A 32 5.51 0.03 -6.63
C LEU A 32 4.34 -0.56 -5.83
N ALA A 33 3.16 0.09 -5.86
CA ALA A 33 1.96 -0.41 -5.20
C ALA A 33 1.61 -1.83 -5.67
N THR A 34 1.53 -2.05 -6.98
CA THR A 34 1.27 -3.36 -7.58
C THR A 34 2.33 -4.38 -7.18
N GLU A 35 3.61 -4.04 -7.31
CA GLU A 35 4.72 -4.94 -6.94
C GLU A 35 4.68 -5.33 -5.45
N MET A 36 4.37 -4.38 -4.55
CA MET A 36 4.24 -4.63 -3.12
C MET A 36 3.01 -5.47 -2.79
N GLU A 37 1.87 -5.20 -3.42
CA GLU A 37 0.64 -5.96 -3.21
C GLU A 37 0.82 -7.42 -3.62
N GLU A 38 1.36 -7.68 -4.82
CA GLU A 38 1.65 -9.03 -5.30
C GLU A 38 2.62 -9.78 -4.35
N ARG A 39 3.65 -9.09 -3.87
CA ARG A 39 4.61 -9.67 -2.92
C ARG A 39 3.98 -10.01 -1.57
N LEU A 40 3.16 -9.12 -1.02
CA LEU A 40 2.48 -9.36 0.25
C LEU A 40 1.42 -10.45 0.13
N MET A 41 0.69 -10.47 -0.98
CA MET A 41 -0.31 -11.50 -1.25
C MET A 41 0.29 -12.88 -1.50
N SER A 42 1.47 -12.96 -2.16
CA SER A 42 2.18 -14.23 -2.37
C SER A 42 2.84 -14.79 -1.11
N THR A 43 3.12 -13.93 -0.12
CA THR A 43 3.73 -14.32 1.17
C THR A 43 2.73 -14.30 2.33
N ARG A 44 1.43 -14.23 2.02
CA ARG A 44 0.39 -14.13 3.04
C ARG A 44 0.39 -15.36 3.96
N PRO A 45 0.22 -15.17 5.28
CA PRO A 45 0.30 -16.27 6.24
C PRO A 45 -0.91 -17.23 6.15
N THR A 46 -2.09 -16.74 5.75
CA THR A 46 -3.29 -17.56 5.53
C THR A 46 -4.07 -17.13 4.29
N PRO A 47 -4.94 -17.97 3.73
CA PRO A 47 -5.78 -17.61 2.57
C PRO A 47 -6.72 -16.42 2.82
N GLU A 48 -7.18 -16.22 4.06
CA GLU A 48 -8.07 -15.13 4.48
C GLU A 48 -7.31 -13.83 4.71
N SER A 49 -5.97 -13.92 4.83
CA SER A 49 -5.11 -12.75 4.93
C SER A 49 -5.11 -11.98 3.62
N SER A 50 -5.12 -10.65 3.72
CA SER A 50 -5.02 -9.80 2.53
C SER A 50 -4.17 -8.57 2.78
N ALA A 51 -3.59 -8.07 1.70
CA ALA A 51 -2.90 -6.81 1.64
C ALA A 51 -3.51 -6.01 0.49
N LYS A 52 -3.70 -4.72 0.71
CA LYS A 52 -4.14 -3.76 -0.30
C LYS A 52 -3.22 -2.56 -0.27
N THR A 53 -2.96 -2.02 -1.44
CA THR A 53 -2.11 -0.83 -1.61
C THR A 53 -2.87 0.31 -2.25
N TYR A 54 -2.54 1.54 -1.85
CA TYR A 54 -3.21 2.75 -2.30
C TYR A 54 -2.21 3.89 -2.45
N CYS A 55 -2.29 4.60 -3.57
CA CYS A 55 -1.55 5.83 -3.79
C CYS A 55 -2.41 7.04 -3.46
N PHE A 56 -2.09 7.72 -2.37
CA PHE A 56 -2.80 8.91 -1.92
C PHE A 56 -2.09 10.16 -2.39
N GLN A 57 -2.83 11.05 -3.05
CA GLN A 57 -2.31 12.38 -3.38
C GLN A 57 -2.16 13.18 -2.08
N VAL A 58 -0.94 13.67 -1.83
CA VAL A 58 -0.67 14.62 -0.76
C VAL A 58 -1.39 15.93 -1.11
N PRO A 59 -2.29 16.44 -0.26
CA PRO A 59 -2.95 17.71 -0.49
C PRO A 59 -1.93 18.83 -0.67
N GLU A 60 -2.13 19.67 -1.68
CA GLU A 60 -1.26 20.82 -1.95
C GLU A 60 -1.54 21.99 -1.01
N SER A 61 -2.65 21.93 -0.26
CA SER A 61 -3.01 22.87 0.81
C SER A 61 -3.80 22.15 1.92
N ALA A 62 -3.66 22.64 3.15
CA ALA A 62 -4.38 22.20 4.35
C ALA A 62 -5.55 23.14 4.65
#